data_AF-A0A936MMG0-F1
#
_entry.id   AF-A0A936MMG0-F1
#
_cell.length_a   1.000
_cell.length_b   1.000
_cell.length_c   1.000
_cell.angle_alpha   90.00
_cell.angle_beta   90.00
_cell.angle_gamma   90.00
#
_symmetry.space_group_name_H-M   'P 1'
#
loop_
_entity.id
_entity.type
_entity.pdbx_description
1 polymer ?
#
loop_
_entity_poly.entity_id
_entity_poly.type
_entity_poly.pdbx_seq_one_letter_code
_entity_poly.pdbx_strand_id
1 'polypeptide(L)'
;MLLVSRQQRQQVGEPAFVQRVVTHFQRYHLEAICEWPEDLLHKRVEHCIARGRKWGLTWEYSLTVFAAHMIRIHPEFDEEPHIHRELGNPAHGTPDERIDELPGSVPDAAWSDAEKRSDPETYWQAVGLGLPKKVEVDR
;
A
#
# COMPACT_ATOMS: atom_id res chain seq x y z
N MET A 1 -6.13 0.31 -36.80
CA MET A 1 -5.51 0.99 -35.65
C MET A 1 -6.56 1.08 -34.55
N LEU A 2 -6.46 0.27 -33.50
CA LEU A 2 -7.43 0.25 -32.40
C LEU A 2 -7.24 1.50 -31.54
N LEU A 3 -8.19 2.44 -31.61
CA LEU A 3 -8.24 3.62 -30.76
C LEU A 3 -8.74 3.21 -29.36
N VAL A 4 -7.81 2.77 -28.51
CA VAL A 4 -8.13 2.51 -27.11
C VAL A 4 -8.12 3.84 -26.35
N SER A 5 -9.27 4.22 -25.81
CA SER A 5 -9.40 5.46 -25.04
C SER A 5 -8.52 5.41 -23.78
N ARG A 6 -8.11 6.57 -23.27
CA ARG A 6 -7.34 6.67 -22.01
C ARG A 6 -8.08 5.97 -20.85
N GLN A 7 -9.40 6.08 -20.85
CA GLN A 7 -10.29 5.44 -19.87
C GLN A 7 -10.31 3.91 -20.00
N GLN A 8 -10.33 3.37 -21.22
CA GLN A 8 -10.26 1.91 -21.46
C GLN A 8 -8.89 1.33 -21.07
N ARG A 9 -7.80 2.09 -21.28
CA ARG A 9 -6.46 1.70 -20.79
C ARG A 9 -6.37 1.69 -19.28
N GLN A 10 -7.01 2.64 -18.59
CA GLN A 10 -7.10 2.62 -17.12
C GLN A 10 -7.95 1.44 -16.61
N GLN A 11 -9.10 1.17 -17.24
CA GLN A 11 -10.01 0.10 -16.82
C GLN A 11 -9.41 -1.31 -17.00
N VAL A 12 -8.56 -1.54 -18.00
CA VAL A 12 -7.88 -2.83 -18.21
C VAL A 12 -6.50 -2.88 -17.53
N GLY A 13 -5.83 -1.73 -17.41
CA GLY A 13 -4.49 -1.63 -16.82
C GLY A 13 -4.48 -1.77 -15.31
N GLU A 14 -5.49 -1.25 -14.61
CA GLU A 14 -5.54 -1.26 -13.15
C GLU A 14 -5.62 -2.70 -12.59
N PRO A 15 -6.51 -3.59 -13.07
CA PRO A 15 -6.53 -4.98 -12.58
C PRO A 15 -5.22 -5.73 -12.85
N ALA A 16 -4.60 -5.49 -14.01
CA ALA A 16 -3.32 -6.11 -14.34
C ALA A 16 -2.18 -5.59 -13.44
N PHE A 17 -2.21 -4.31 -13.08
CA PHE A 17 -1.26 -3.72 -12.14
C PHE A 17 -1.43 -4.29 -10.73
N VAL A 18 -2.66 -4.32 -10.21
CA VAL A 18 -2.98 -4.94 -8.91
C VAL A 18 -2.45 -6.37 -8.86
N GLN A 19 -2.70 -7.17 -9.90
CA GLN A 19 -2.20 -8.54 -9.97
C GLN A 19 -0.67 -8.62 -9.90
N ARG A 20 0.06 -7.72 -10.58
CA ARG A 20 1.53 -7.67 -10.50
C ARG A 20 2.01 -7.36 -9.09
N VAL A 21 1.35 -6.44 -8.40
CA VAL A 21 1.68 -6.09 -7.01
C VAL A 21 1.39 -7.27 -6.08
N VAL A 22 0.24 -7.93 -6.22
CA VAL A 22 -0.09 -9.17 -5.47
C VAL A 22 0.99 -10.24 -5.67
N THR A 23 1.38 -10.52 -6.92
CA THR A 23 2.45 -11.47 -7.24
C THR A 23 3.80 -11.04 -6.64
N HIS A 24 4.10 -9.74 -6.62
CA HIS A 24 5.30 -9.22 -5.96
C HIS A 24 5.31 -9.54 -4.47
N PHE A 25 4.21 -9.29 -3.74
CA PHE A 25 4.10 -9.63 -2.31
C PHE A 25 4.22 -11.14 -2.06
N GLN A 26 3.54 -11.96 -2.86
CA GLN A 26 3.64 -13.43 -2.77
C GLN A 26 5.07 -13.95 -2.96
N ARG A 27 5.88 -13.25 -3.77
CA ARG A 27 7.25 -13.67 -4.07
C ARG A 27 8.29 -13.15 -3.07
N TYR A 28 8.13 -11.93 -2.56
CA TYR A 28 9.18 -11.23 -1.82
C TYR A 28 8.83 -10.86 -0.39
N HIS A 29 7.55 -10.97 0.01
CA HIS A 29 7.04 -10.50 1.30
C HIS A 29 6.07 -11.51 1.93
N LEU A 30 6.28 -12.81 1.68
CA LEU A 30 5.39 -13.87 2.13
C LEU A 30 5.16 -13.83 3.64
N GLU A 31 6.18 -13.46 4.41
CA GLU A 31 6.11 -13.32 5.87
C GLU A 31 5.08 -12.29 6.35
N ALA A 32 4.81 -11.25 5.54
CA ALA A 32 3.86 -10.20 5.89
C ALA A 32 2.42 -10.54 5.50
N ILE A 33 2.22 -11.52 4.62
CA ILE A 33 0.91 -11.81 4.00
C ILE A 33 0.48 -13.28 4.12
N CYS A 34 1.27 -14.14 4.78
CA CYS A 34 1.06 -15.60 4.78
C CYS A 34 -0.29 -16.04 5.36
N GLU A 35 -0.87 -15.25 6.25
CA GLU A 35 -2.16 -15.54 6.89
C GLU A 35 -3.36 -15.02 6.08
N TRP A 36 -3.13 -14.30 4.97
CA TRP A 36 -4.17 -13.60 4.25
C TRP A 36 -4.67 -14.46 3.08
N PRO A 37 -6.00 -14.69 2.97
CA PRO A 37 -6.57 -15.24 1.74
C PRO A 37 -6.21 -14.39 0.52
N GLU A 38 -6.03 -15.01 -0.64
CA GLU A 38 -5.63 -14.31 -1.87
C GLU A 38 -6.59 -13.17 -2.23
N ASP A 39 -7.90 -13.40 -2.13
CA ASP A 39 -8.93 -12.37 -2.37
C ASP A 39 -8.80 -11.18 -1.39
N LEU A 40 -8.36 -11.43 -0.16
CA LEU A 40 -8.15 -10.38 0.83
C LEU A 40 -6.90 -9.57 0.51
N LEU A 41 -5.81 -10.25 0.12
CA LEU A 41 -4.59 -9.60 -0.33
C LEU A 41 -4.86 -8.71 -1.54
N HIS A 42 -5.62 -9.19 -2.52
CA HIS A 42 -6.01 -8.41 -3.69
C HIS A 42 -6.70 -7.10 -3.29
N LYS A 43 -7.71 -7.17 -2.41
CA LYS A 43 -8.45 -5.99 -1.94
C LYS A 43 -7.58 -5.04 -1.10
N ARG A 44 -6.70 -5.57 -0.24
CA ARG A 44 -5.77 -4.75 0.54
C ARG A 44 -4.78 -4.02 -0.38
N VAL A 45 -4.28 -4.68 -1.43
CA VAL A 45 -3.43 -4.05 -2.45
C VAL A 45 -4.17 -2.96 -3.21
N GLU A 46 -5.41 -3.20 -3.66
CA GLU A 46 -6.26 -2.18 -4.29
C GLU A 46 -6.42 -0.95 -3.39
N HIS A 47 -6.69 -1.16 -2.10
CA HIS A 47 -6.80 -0.10 -1.11
C HIS A 47 -5.49 0.68 -0.95
N CYS A 48 -4.36 -0.02 -0.88
CA CYS A 48 -3.05 0.61 -0.77
C CYS A 48 -2.75 1.50 -1.99
N ILE A 49 -3.01 0.99 -3.20
CA ILE A 49 -2.83 1.74 -4.44
C ILE A 49 -3.73 2.98 -4.44
N ALA A 50 -5.02 2.81 -4.11
CA ALA A 50 -5.96 3.92 -4.04
C ALA A 50 -5.54 5.00 -3.02
N ARG A 51 -4.96 4.61 -1.89
CA ARG A 51 -4.41 5.54 -0.89
C ARG A 51 -3.16 6.25 -1.41
N GLY A 52 -2.21 5.52 -2.02
CA GLY A 52 -1.02 6.10 -2.65
C GLY A 52 -1.37 7.10 -3.77
N ARG A 53 -2.43 6.86 -4.55
CA ARG A 53 -2.93 7.81 -5.55
C ARG A 53 -3.37 9.15 -4.95
N LYS A 54 -3.83 9.20 -3.69
CA LYS A 54 -4.19 10.46 -3.00
C LYS A 54 -2.98 11.34 -2.73
N TRP A 55 -1.80 10.74 -2.61
CA TRP A 55 -0.52 11.44 -2.54
C TRP A 55 -0.02 11.91 -3.91
N GLY A 56 -0.75 11.60 -4.99
CA GLY A 56 -0.38 11.97 -6.35
C GLY A 56 0.59 11.00 -7.02
N LEU A 57 0.86 9.83 -6.41
CA LEU A 57 1.74 8.81 -7.00
C LEU A 57 1.16 8.31 -8.33
N THR A 58 1.98 8.35 -9.37
CA THR A 58 1.56 7.95 -10.71
C THR A 58 2.19 6.65 -11.18
N TRP A 59 3.40 6.34 -10.71
CA TRP A 59 4.21 5.23 -11.21
C TRP A 59 3.92 3.94 -10.47
N GLU A 60 3.92 2.83 -11.20
CA GLU A 60 3.65 1.49 -10.65
C GLU A 60 4.66 1.12 -9.55
N TYR A 61 5.92 1.44 -9.77
CA TYR A 61 6.98 1.22 -8.78
C TYR A 61 6.71 1.99 -7.49
N SER A 62 6.49 3.30 -7.56
CA SER A 62 6.21 4.16 -6.40
C SER A 62 4.98 3.72 -5.62
N LEU A 63 3.92 3.29 -6.31
CA LEU A 63 2.71 2.72 -5.69
C LEU A 63 2.97 1.36 -5.03
N THR A 64 3.85 0.54 -5.62
CA THR A 64 4.25 -0.76 -5.04
C THR A 64 5.04 -0.54 -3.76
N VAL A 65 5.97 0.42 -3.75
CA VAL A 65 6.74 0.81 -2.54
C VAL A 65 5.79 1.33 -1.46
N PHE A 66 4.86 2.23 -1.81
CA PHE A 66 3.86 2.74 -0.88
C PHE A 66 3.01 1.60 -0.28
N ALA A 67 2.53 0.68 -1.12
CA ALA A 67 1.80 -0.49 -0.65
C ALA A 67 2.65 -1.39 0.26
N ALA A 68 3.94 -1.54 -0.03
CA ALA A 68 4.86 -2.32 0.81
C ALA A 68 5.01 -1.70 2.19
N HIS A 69 5.10 -0.37 2.29
CA HIS A 69 5.11 0.32 3.58
C HIS A 69 3.79 0.15 4.34
N MET A 70 2.64 0.29 3.67
CA MET A 70 1.33 0.06 4.30
C MET A 70 1.18 -1.36 4.86
N ILE A 71 1.65 -2.37 4.12
CA ILE A 71 1.47 -3.78 4.49
C ILE A 71 2.50 -4.21 5.54
N ARG A 72 3.76 -3.77 5.42
CA ARG A 72 4.87 -4.26 6.26
C ARG A 72 5.14 -3.43 7.50
N ILE A 73 4.85 -2.13 7.45
CA ILE A 73 5.14 -1.21 8.56
C ILE A 73 3.85 -0.97 9.32
N HIS A 74 2.92 -0.24 8.72
CA HIS A 74 1.60 0.02 9.29
C HIS A 74 0.67 0.58 8.20
N PRO A 75 -0.62 0.20 8.17
CA PRO A 75 -1.57 0.69 7.17
C PRO A 75 -1.76 2.22 7.13
N GLU A 76 -1.39 2.88 8.22
CA GLU A 76 -1.44 4.34 8.39
C GLU A 76 -0.03 4.94 8.53
N PHE A 77 1.02 4.28 8.01
CA PHE A 77 2.39 4.78 8.13
C PHE A 77 2.53 6.22 7.57
N ASP A 78 1.77 6.56 6.54
CA ASP A 78 1.74 7.87 5.89
C ASP A 78 1.09 8.98 6.73
N GLU A 79 0.51 8.63 7.88
CA GLU A 79 -0.02 9.59 8.86
C GLU A 79 0.96 9.90 9.99
N GLU A 80 2.10 9.22 10.05
CA GLU A 80 3.18 9.63 10.94
C GLU A 80 3.69 11.02 10.51
N PRO A 81 3.82 12.00 11.43
CA PRO A 81 4.12 13.38 11.08
C PRO A 81 5.33 13.63 10.17
N HIS A 82 6.45 12.92 10.37
CA HIS A 82 7.64 13.08 9.54
C HIS A 82 7.41 12.50 8.14
N ILE A 83 6.88 11.28 8.05
CA ILE A 83 6.57 10.62 6.77
C ILE A 83 5.55 11.44 5.98
N HIS A 84 4.47 11.87 6.63
CA HIS A 84 3.43 12.70 6.04
C HIS A 84 4.01 13.99 5.45
N ARG A 85 4.89 14.65 6.21
CA ARG A 85 5.54 15.89 5.77
C ARG A 85 6.39 15.65 4.53
N GLU A 86 7.21 14.61 4.51
CA GLU A 86 8.11 14.34 3.38
C GLU A 86 7.35 13.90 2.12
N LEU A 87 6.29 13.10 2.24
CA LEU A 87 5.39 12.78 1.12
C LEU A 87 4.73 14.04 0.52
N GLY A 88 4.42 15.02 1.37
CA GLY A 88 3.86 16.31 0.97
C GLY A 88 4.88 17.35 0.50
N ASN A 89 6.19 17.10 0.65
CA ASN A 89 7.22 18.11 0.52
C ASN A 89 7.56 18.41 -0.95
N PRO A 90 7.18 19.57 -1.52
CA PRO A 90 7.45 19.90 -2.92
C PRO A 90 8.94 20.16 -3.20
N ALA A 91 9.76 20.36 -2.18
CA ALA A 91 11.21 20.54 -2.36
C ALA A 91 11.90 19.23 -2.77
N HIS A 92 11.29 18.07 -2.52
CA HIS A 92 11.81 16.74 -2.89
C HIS A 92 11.25 16.25 -4.23
N GLY A 93 10.85 17.16 -5.12
CA GLY A 93 10.45 16.85 -6.49
C GLY A 93 8.99 16.43 -6.65
N THR A 94 8.76 15.57 -7.64
CA THR A 94 7.46 15.00 -7.99
C THR A 94 6.97 14.02 -6.92
N PRO A 95 5.66 13.73 -6.83
CA PRO A 95 5.15 12.75 -5.86
C PRO A 95 5.88 11.40 -5.90
N ASP A 96 6.17 10.90 -7.10
CA ASP A 96 6.85 9.63 -7.31
C ASP A 96 8.33 9.64 -6.88
N GLU A 97 9.00 10.80 -6.85
CA GLU A 97 10.36 10.94 -6.32
C GLU A 97 10.35 11.02 -4.78
N ARG A 98 9.32 11.62 -4.19
CA ARG A 98 9.23 11.78 -2.72
C ARG A 98 9.15 10.46 -1.97
N ILE A 99 8.55 9.42 -2.56
CA ILE A 99 8.51 8.09 -1.93
C ILE A 99 9.92 7.47 -1.85
N ASP A 100 10.75 7.70 -2.87
CA ASP A 100 12.13 7.19 -2.93
C ASP A 100 13.05 7.94 -1.97
N GLU A 101 12.76 9.21 -1.69
CA GLU A 101 13.52 10.04 -0.76
C GLU A 101 13.21 9.76 0.71
N LEU A 102 12.10 9.06 1.03
CA LEU A 102 11.71 8.82 2.42
C LEU A 102 12.80 8.16 3.27
N PRO A 103 13.47 7.07 2.83
CA PRO A 103 14.50 6.42 3.66
C PRO A 103 15.69 7.32 3.97
N GLY A 104 15.99 8.30 3.12
CA GLY A 104 17.07 9.27 3.33
C GLY A 104 16.65 10.50 4.15
N SER A 105 15.36 10.83 4.15
CA SER A 105 14.82 12.09 4.71
C SER A 105 14.10 11.91 6.05
N VAL A 106 13.58 10.72 6.32
CA VAL A 106 12.80 10.40 7.52
C VAL A 106 13.70 9.74 8.57
N PRO A 107 13.76 10.24 9.82
CA PRO A 107 14.53 9.61 10.89
C PRO A 107 14.04 8.18 11.22
N ASP A 108 14.94 7.26 11.57
CA ASP A 108 14.60 5.88 11.98
C ASP A 108 13.58 5.81 13.13
N ALA A 109 13.61 6.80 14.03
CA ALA A 109 12.64 6.90 15.12
C ALA A 109 11.20 7.07 14.60
N ALA A 110 11.01 7.87 13.54
CA ALA A 110 9.69 8.08 12.94
C ALA A 110 9.15 6.80 12.28
N TRP A 111 10.01 6.00 11.64
CA TRP A 111 9.62 4.69 11.13
C TRP A 111 9.18 3.74 12.26
N SER A 112 9.89 3.77 13.38
CA SER A 112 9.56 2.98 14.57
C SER A 112 8.24 3.43 15.22
N ASP A 113 7.95 4.74 15.19
CA ASP A 113 6.70 5.30 15.72
C ASP A 113 5.52 4.98 14.80
N ALA A 114 5.72 5.00 13.48
CA ALA A 114 4.73 4.58 12.50
C ALA A 114 4.33 3.11 12.69
N GLU A 115 5.29 2.21 12.95
CA GLU A 115 5.03 0.79 13.23
C GLU A 115 4.17 0.58 14.49
N LYS A 116 4.33 1.44 15.50
CA LYS A 116 3.69 1.30 16.83
C LYS A 116 2.36 2.05 16.99
N ARG A 117 1.88 2.73 15.94
CA ARG A 117 0.77 3.70 16.04
C ARG A 117 -0.52 3.09 16.63
N SER A 118 -0.98 2.01 16.02
CA SER A 118 -2.20 1.31 16.43
C SER A 118 -2.09 -0.16 16.07
N ASP A 119 -3.10 -0.95 16.43
CA ASP A 119 -3.21 -2.31 15.91
C ASP A 119 -3.54 -2.26 14.40
N PRO A 120 -2.67 -2.78 13.50
CA PRO A 120 -2.93 -2.77 12.07
C PRO A 120 -4.24 -3.46 11.69
N GLU A 121 -4.63 -4.50 12.41
CA GLU A 121 -5.83 -5.27 12.09
C GLU A 121 -7.11 -4.49 12.40
N THR A 122 -7.09 -3.67 13.46
CA THR A 122 -8.19 -2.71 13.76
C THR A 122 -8.42 -1.75 12.59
N TYR A 123 -7.37 -1.23 11.96
CA TYR A 123 -7.51 -0.40 10.75
C TYR A 123 -8.15 -1.18 9.61
N TRP A 124 -7.64 -2.38 9.32
CA TRP A 124 -8.14 -3.17 8.21
C TRP A 124 -9.61 -3.55 8.40
N GLN A 125 -10.03 -3.87 9.62
CA GLN A 125 -11.44 -4.08 9.96
C GLN A 125 -12.29 -2.84 9.73
N ALA A 126 -11.81 -1.66 10.12
CA ALA A 126 -12.54 -0.41 9.96
C ALA A 126 -12.81 -0.07 8.49
N VAL A 127 -11.90 -0.43 7.58
CA VAL A 127 -12.09 -0.27 6.13
C VAL A 127 -12.77 -1.48 5.44
N GLY A 128 -13.27 -2.44 6.22
CA GLY A 128 -13.98 -3.62 5.71
C GLY A 128 -13.07 -4.69 5.08
N LEU A 129 -11.77 -4.64 5.36
CA LEU A 129 -10.73 -5.53 4.86
C LEU A 129 -10.00 -6.29 5.99
N GLY A 130 -10.69 -6.50 7.11
CA GLY A 130 -10.18 -7.31 8.21
C GLY A 130 -10.05 -8.79 7.83
N LEU A 131 -9.22 -9.51 8.56
CA LEU A 131 -9.13 -10.95 8.47
C LEU A 131 -10.50 -11.59 8.78
N PRO A 132 -10.89 -12.63 8.02
CA PRO A 132 -12.11 -13.35 8.32
C PRO A 132 -12.00 -13.97 9.72
N LYS A 133 -13.07 -13.83 10.53
CA LYS A 133 -13.16 -14.53 11.81
C LYS A 133 -12.99 -16.03 11.52
N LYS A 134 -12.03 -16.68 12.18
CA LYS A 134 -11.90 -18.14 12.15
C LYS A 134 -13.24 -18.70 12.65
N VAL A 135 -13.99 -19.35 11.75
CA VAL A 135 -15.15 -20.14 12.16
C VAL A 135 -14.56 -21.35 12.89
N GLU A 136 -14.64 -21.36 14.22
CA GLU A 136 -14.41 -22.58 14.98
C GLU A 136 -15.46 -23.58 14.53
N VAL A 137 -15.03 -24.55 13.72
CA VAL A 137 -15.86 -25.71 13.41
C VAL A 137 -15.77 -26.60 14.64
N ASP A 138 -16.74 -26.47 15.54
CA ASP A 138 -16.97 -27.44 16.62
C ASP A 138 -17.01 -28.84 15.98
N ARG A 139 -16.09 -29.70 16.41
CA ARG A 139 -16.01 -31.12 16.03
C ARG A 139 -16.68 -31.98 17.09
#